data_AF-A0A357IT72-F1
#
_entry.id   AF-A0A357IT72-F1
#
_cell.length_a   1.000
_cell.length_b   1.000
_cell.length_c   1.000
_cell.angle_alpha   90.00
_cell.angle_beta   90.00
_cell.angle_gamma   90.00
#
_symmetry.space_group_name_H-M   'P 1'
#
loop_
_entity.id
_entity.type
_entity.pdbx_description
1 polymer ?
#
loop_
_entity_poly.entity_id
_entity_poly.type
_entity_poly.pdbx_seq_one_letter_code
_entity_poly.pdbx_strand_id
1 'polypeptide(L)'
;MDSTENSISLPFKEDPICSKIKMKVRQALLALGNSPDLHIYEWNDAFLSERSFRPEARYLQRAKRFYEGLDPFQKRVLISECLEFGRVYPFWYYGWVSEPAYRKERKAVLKALKAEIK
;
A
#
# COMPACT_ATOMS: atom_id res chain seq x y z
N MET A 1 -14.67 -24.10 -31.41
CA MET A 1 -13.91 -24.47 -30.20
C MET A 1 -13.72 -23.18 -29.43
N ASP A 2 -14.66 -22.86 -28.57
CA ASP A 2 -14.56 -21.69 -27.69
C ASP A 2 -13.65 -22.07 -26.52
N SER A 3 -12.45 -21.49 -26.52
CA SER A 3 -11.56 -21.50 -25.37
C SER A 3 -12.14 -20.55 -24.34
N THR A 4 -13.04 -21.04 -23.49
CA THR A 4 -13.41 -20.36 -22.25
C THR A 4 -12.15 -20.25 -21.41
N GLU A 5 -11.47 -19.11 -21.51
CA GLU A 5 -10.49 -18.66 -20.53
C GLU A 5 -11.22 -18.64 -19.18
N ASN A 6 -11.01 -19.71 -18.40
CA ASN A 6 -11.31 -19.72 -16.98
C ASN A 6 -10.45 -18.62 -16.36
N SER A 7 -10.97 -17.40 -16.31
CA SER A 7 -10.37 -16.33 -15.52
C SER A 7 -10.35 -16.85 -14.10
N ILE A 8 -9.16 -17.22 -13.61
CA ILE A 8 -8.95 -17.52 -12.21
C ILE A 8 -9.24 -16.20 -11.49
N SER A 9 -10.50 -16.01 -11.06
CA SER A 9 -10.86 -14.89 -10.22
C SER A 9 -10.13 -15.13 -8.91
N LEU A 10 -9.02 -14.44 -8.71
CA LEU A 10 -8.32 -14.43 -7.43
C LEU A 10 -9.38 -14.12 -6.35
N PRO A 11 -9.46 -14.89 -5.25
CA PRO A 11 -10.59 -14.83 -4.30
C PRO A 11 -10.66 -13.53 -3.50
N PHE A 12 -9.92 -12.50 -3.90
CA PHE A 12 -9.69 -11.27 -3.18
C PHE A 12 -10.23 -10.10 -4.00
N LYS A 13 -11.36 -9.55 -3.56
CA LYS A 13 -11.87 -8.28 -4.10
C LYS A 13 -10.88 -7.17 -3.76
N GLU A 14 -10.62 -6.30 -4.73
CA GLU A 14 -9.92 -5.04 -4.47
C GLU A 14 -10.58 -4.29 -3.33
N ASP A 15 -9.76 -3.73 -2.44
CA ASP A 15 -10.26 -2.86 -1.39
C ASP A 15 -10.20 -1.42 -1.91
N PRO A 16 -11.34 -0.70 -1.96
CA PRO A 16 -11.37 0.65 -2.53
C PRO A 16 -10.43 1.65 -1.86
N ILE A 17 -9.97 1.38 -0.63
CA ILE A 17 -9.00 2.22 0.08
C ILE A 17 -7.59 1.87 -0.36
N CYS A 18 -7.23 0.58 -0.40
CA CYS A 18 -5.93 0.13 -0.87
C CYS A 18 -5.70 0.48 -2.35
N SER A 19 -6.69 0.29 -3.22
CA SER A 19 -6.61 0.74 -4.62
C SER A 19 -6.38 2.26 -4.72
N LYS A 20 -7.01 3.06 -3.86
CA LYS A 20 -6.76 4.52 -3.80
C LYS A 20 -5.36 4.87 -3.32
N ILE A 21 -4.85 4.17 -2.31
CA ILE A 21 -3.49 4.37 -1.79
C ILE A 21 -2.46 4.02 -2.87
N LYS A 22 -2.59 2.83 -3.49
CA LYS A 22 -1.77 2.41 -4.64
C LYS A 22 -1.76 3.49 -5.72
N MET A 23 -2.93 3.95 -6.17
CA MET A 23 -3.01 4.98 -7.20
C MET A 23 -2.33 6.29 -6.80
N LYS A 24 -2.48 6.75 -5.56
CA LYS A 24 -1.82 7.97 -5.07
C LYS A 24 -0.31 7.83 -5.00
N VAL A 25 0.20 6.68 -4.57
CA VAL A 25 1.65 6.39 -4.57
C VAL A 25 2.19 6.44 -6.01
N ARG A 26 1.51 5.77 -6.95
CA ARG A 26 1.88 5.79 -8.38
C ARG A 26 1.88 7.20 -8.98
N GLN A 27 0.84 7.98 -8.69
CA GLN A 27 0.74 9.38 -9.14
C GLN A 27 1.86 10.25 -8.56
N ALA A 28 2.17 10.08 -7.28
CA ALA A 28 3.24 10.81 -6.62
C ALA A 28 4.63 10.46 -7.21
N LEU A 29 4.88 9.18 -7.50
CA LEU A 29 6.13 8.75 -8.16
C LEU A 29 6.27 9.37 -9.56
N LEU A 30 5.21 9.31 -10.37
CA LEU A 30 5.18 9.91 -11.71
C LEU A 30 5.42 11.43 -11.65
N ALA A 31 4.76 12.12 -10.72
CA ALA A 31 4.90 13.57 -10.55
C ALA A 31 6.32 13.99 -10.19
N LEU A 32 7.09 13.10 -9.54
CA LEU A 32 8.51 13.29 -9.19
C LEU A 32 9.47 12.75 -10.26
N GLY A 33 8.97 12.31 -11.42
CA GLY A 33 9.77 11.82 -12.54
C GLY A 33 10.31 10.39 -12.36
N ASN A 34 9.67 9.58 -11.52
CA ASN A 34 10.06 8.19 -11.28
C ASN A 34 9.06 7.20 -11.88
N SER A 35 9.48 5.94 -11.99
CA SER A 35 8.60 4.84 -12.37
C SER A 35 7.44 4.71 -11.38
N PRO A 36 6.18 4.56 -11.84
CA PRO A 36 5.04 4.29 -10.97
C PRO A 36 5.12 2.92 -10.29
N ASP A 37 5.99 2.03 -10.78
CA ASP A 37 6.20 0.69 -10.25
C ASP A 37 7.41 0.61 -9.31
N LEU A 38 8.06 1.75 -9.00
CA LEU A 38 9.19 1.80 -8.08
C LEU A 38 8.76 1.39 -6.67
N HIS A 39 9.39 0.35 -6.12
CA HIS A 39 8.98 -0.20 -4.83
C HIS A 39 9.43 0.69 -3.67
N ILE A 40 8.66 0.65 -2.57
CA ILE A 40 8.87 1.52 -1.41
C ILE A 40 10.24 1.39 -0.74
N TYR A 41 10.86 0.21 -0.80
CA TYR A 41 12.21 -0.04 -0.28
C TYR A 41 13.33 0.48 -1.20
N GLU A 42 13.00 0.85 -2.44
CA GLU A 42 13.93 1.43 -3.41
C GLU A 42 13.95 2.97 -3.35
N TRP A 43 13.03 3.57 -2.58
CA TRP A 43 12.96 5.02 -2.43
C TRP A 43 14.12 5.50 -1.56
N ASN A 44 15.18 6.03 -2.18
CA ASN A 44 16.30 6.56 -1.43
C ASN A 44 15.93 7.86 -0.69
N ASP A 45 16.53 8.11 0.47
CA ASP A 45 16.18 9.29 1.29
C ASP A 45 16.65 10.61 0.67
N ALA A 46 17.72 10.60 -0.13
CA ALA A 46 18.19 11.79 -0.84
C ALA A 46 17.16 12.28 -1.87
N PHE A 47 16.62 11.37 -2.69
CA PHE A 47 15.57 11.58 -3.67
C PHE A 47 14.35 12.27 -3.06
N LEU A 48 13.91 11.75 -1.91
CA LEU A 48 12.75 12.26 -1.20
C LEU A 48 13.04 13.60 -0.49
N SER A 49 14.22 13.74 0.11
CA SER A 49 14.60 14.94 0.88
C SER A 49 14.88 16.16 0.00
N GLU A 50 15.58 15.99 -1.12
CA GLU A 50 15.83 17.02 -2.14
C GLU A 50 14.55 17.65 -2.67
N ARG A 51 13.46 16.86 -2.72
CA ARG A 51 12.16 17.26 -3.27
C ARG A 51 11.13 17.55 -2.18
N SER A 52 11.52 17.62 -0.91
CA SER A 52 10.62 17.76 0.24
C SER A 52 9.72 19.00 0.22
N PHE A 53 10.07 20.03 -0.56
CA PHE A 53 9.19 21.17 -0.82
C PHE A 53 7.90 20.75 -1.55
N ARG A 54 7.98 19.71 -2.39
CA ARG A 54 6.84 19.18 -3.15
C ARG A 54 5.91 18.33 -2.27
N PRO A 55 4.59 18.48 -2.42
CA PRO A 55 3.62 17.70 -1.64
C PRO A 55 3.72 16.19 -1.91
N GLU A 56 4.06 15.79 -3.13
CA GLU A 56 4.20 14.39 -3.53
C GLU A 56 5.38 13.72 -2.83
N ALA A 57 6.51 14.41 -2.72
CA ALA A 57 7.67 13.89 -1.99
C ALA A 57 7.36 13.74 -0.50
N ARG A 58 6.67 14.71 0.11
CA ARG A 58 6.21 14.61 1.51
C ARG A 58 5.22 13.47 1.72
N TYR A 59 4.39 13.18 0.73
CA TYR A 59 3.47 12.03 0.78
C TYR A 59 4.25 10.70 0.74
N LEU A 60 5.20 10.56 -0.19
CA LEU A 60 6.05 9.36 -0.28
C LEU A 60 6.94 9.18 0.95
N GLN A 61 7.49 10.26 1.52
CA GLN A 61 8.23 10.20 2.80
C GLN A 61 7.38 9.67 3.94
N ARG A 62 6.12 10.09 4.04
CA ARG A 62 5.19 9.60 5.06
C ARG A 62 4.88 8.12 4.85
N ALA A 63 4.62 7.71 3.60
CA ALA A 63 4.42 6.31 3.27
C ALA A 63 5.67 5.47 3.62
N LYS A 64 6.89 5.96 3.31
CA LYS A 64 8.15 5.29 3.64
C LYS A 64 8.35 5.14 5.16
N ARG A 65 8.15 6.22 5.93
CA ARG A 65 8.24 6.17 7.41
C ARG A 65 7.23 5.19 8.01
N PHE A 66 6.01 5.17 7.47
CA PHE A 66 5.01 4.19 7.89
C PHE A 66 5.51 2.77 7.62
N TYR A 67 5.98 2.48 6.40
CA TYR A 67 6.55 1.19 6.03
C TYR A 67 7.71 0.79 6.94
N GLU A 68 8.65 1.71 7.25
CA GLU A 68 9.81 1.43 8.09
C GLU A 68 9.44 1.03 9.52
N GLY A 69 8.37 1.62 10.07
CA GLY A 69 7.84 1.32 11.40
C GLY A 69 7.07 -0.01 11.52
N LEU A 70 6.85 -0.71 10.40
CA LEU A 70 6.21 -2.02 10.39
C LEU A 70 7.20 -3.16 10.66
N ASP A 71 6.70 -4.25 11.23
CA ASP A 71 7.48 -5.49 11.35
C ASP A 71 7.74 -6.12 9.95
N PRO A 72 8.72 -7.04 9.82
CA PRO A 72 9.09 -7.62 8.53
C PRO A 72 7.93 -8.30 7.79
N PHE A 73 6.95 -8.86 8.51
CA PHE A 73 5.81 -9.52 7.92
C PHE A 73 4.78 -8.49 7.42
N GLN A 74 4.43 -7.51 8.24
CA GLN A 74 3.57 -6.39 7.88
C GLN A 74 4.10 -5.61 6.67
N LYS A 75 5.44 -5.45 6.56
CA LYS A 75 6.10 -4.86 5.39
C LYS A 75 5.78 -5.62 4.11
N ARG A 76 5.89 -6.95 4.12
CA ARG A 76 5.57 -7.79 2.96
C ARG A 76 4.11 -7.68 2.57
N VAL A 77 3.20 -7.72 3.55
CA VAL A 77 1.76 -7.58 3.32
C VAL A 77 1.41 -6.20 2.75
N LEU A 78 2.01 -5.12 3.26
CA LEU A 78 1.78 -3.78 2.72
C LEU A 78 2.19 -3.70 1.24
N ILE A 79 3.35 -4.27 0.89
CA ILE A 79 3.86 -4.26 -0.48
C ILE A 79 2.94 -5.08 -1.39
N SER A 80 2.83 -6.39 -1.15
CA SER A 80 2.14 -7.28 -2.09
C SER A 80 0.66 -6.98 -2.16
N GLU A 81 -0.01 -6.80 -1.02
CA GLU A 81 -1.45 -6.73 -0.99
C GLU A 81 -1.92 -5.31 -1.26
N CYS A 82 -1.41 -4.32 -0.52
CA CYS A 82 -1.90 -2.95 -0.63
C CYS A 82 -1.30 -2.19 -1.83
N LEU A 83 0.03 -2.19 -1.99
CA LEU A 83 0.71 -1.35 -2.98
C LEU A 83 0.76 -1.99 -4.37
N GLU A 84 0.90 -3.31 -4.47
CA GLU A 84 0.95 -4.03 -5.75
C GLU A 84 -0.44 -4.45 -6.22
N PHE A 85 -1.24 -5.09 -5.37
CA PHE A 85 -2.56 -5.60 -5.79
C PHE A 85 -3.74 -4.67 -5.49
N GLY A 86 -3.59 -3.62 -4.69
CA GLY A 86 -4.72 -2.76 -4.29
C GLY A 86 -5.74 -3.49 -3.38
N ARG A 87 -5.30 -4.57 -2.73
CA ARG A 87 -6.11 -5.44 -1.89
C ARG A 87 -5.80 -5.21 -0.43
N VAL A 88 -6.82 -5.43 0.40
CA VAL A 88 -6.62 -5.71 1.82
C VAL A 88 -6.49 -7.21 1.95
N TYR A 89 -5.48 -7.69 2.69
CA TYR A 89 -5.32 -9.11 2.97
C TYR A 89 -6.06 -9.53 4.24
N PRO A 90 -7.18 -10.28 4.13
CA PRO A 90 -7.98 -10.63 5.30
C PRO A 90 -7.41 -11.78 6.13
N PHE A 91 -6.48 -12.57 5.59
CA PHE A 91 -6.26 -13.94 6.09
C PHE A 91 -4.98 -14.19 6.90
N TRP A 92 -4.15 -13.19 7.19
CA TRP A 92 -2.85 -13.49 7.83
C TRP A 92 -2.90 -13.83 9.32
N TYR A 93 -4.05 -13.67 9.97
CA TYR A 93 -4.20 -13.90 11.42
C TYR A 93 -5.12 -15.07 11.78
N TYR A 94 -5.60 -15.85 10.80
CA TYR A 94 -6.67 -16.83 11.06
C TYR A 94 -6.31 -17.94 12.07
N GLY A 95 -5.06 -17.98 12.58
CA GLY A 95 -4.69 -18.77 13.76
C GLY A 95 -4.21 -18.00 15.00
N TRP A 96 -3.98 -16.69 14.93
CA TRP A 96 -3.22 -15.94 15.96
C TRP A 96 -3.98 -14.75 16.57
N VAL A 97 -4.91 -14.12 15.84
CA VAL A 97 -5.63 -12.94 16.33
C VAL A 97 -7.10 -13.02 15.91
N SER A 98 -8.01 -12.82 16.86
CA SER A 98 -9.45 -12.82 16.59
C SER A 98 -9.83 -11.77 15.52
N GLU A 99 -10.76 -12.12 14.64
CA GLU A 99 -11.26 -11.25 13.56
C GLU A 99 -11.63 -9.80 14.01
N PRO A 100 -12.20 -9.57 15.20
CA PRO A 100 -12.48 -8.22 15.70
C PRO A 100 -11.22 -7.38 15.97
N ALA A 101 -10.16 -7.98 16.48
CA ALA A 101 -8.89 -7.29 16.74
C ALA A 101 -8.20 -6.90 15.42
N TYR A 102 -8.24 -7.79 14.42
CA TYR A 102 -7.82 -7.47 13.06
C TYR A 102 -8.58 -6.26 12.49
N ARG A 103 -9.92 -6.28 12.55
CA ARG A 103 -10.73 -5.16 12.02
C ARG A 103 -10.37 -3.84 12.71
N LYS A 104 -10.01 -3.86 13.99
CA LYS A 104 -9.58 -2.67 14.76
C LYS A 104 -8.22 -2.16 14.29
N GLU A 105 -7.20 -3.01 14.19
CA GLU A 105 -5.86 -2.62 13.71
C GLU A 105 -5.88 -2.17 12.25
N ARG A 106 -6.59 -2.90 11.37
CA ARG A 106 -6.82 -2.49 9.98
C ARG A 106 -7.45 -1.10 9.93
N LYS A 107 -8.49 -0.86 10.73
CA LYS A 107 -9.17 0.44 10.76
C LYS A 107 -8.25 1.54 11.29
N ALA A 108 -7.35 1.24 12.23
CA ALA A 108 -6.35 2.17 12.73
C ALA A 108 -5.30 2.52 11.66
N VAL A 109 -4.72 1.53 10.98
CA VAL A 109 -3.76 1.70 9.87
C VAL A 109 -4.39 2.50 8.73
N LEU A 110 -5.58 2.11 8.28
CA LEU A 110 -6.28 2.79 7.19
C LEU A 110 -6.73 4.20 7.60
N LYS A 111 -7.06 4.43 8.88
CA LYS A 111 -7.40 5.75 9.40
C LYS A 111 -6.17 6.66 9.46
N ALA A 112 -5.01 6.17 9.89
CA ALA A 112 -3.75 6.92 9.87
C ALA A 112 -3.41 7.36 8.44
N LEU A 113 -3.46 6.44 7.49
CA LEU A 113 -3.20 6.75 6.07
C LEU A 113 -4.26 7.69 5.47
N LYS A 114 -5.55 7.56 5.84
CA LYS A 114 -6.63 8.45 5.35
C LYS A 114 -6.62 9.85 5.98
N ALA A 115 -6.36 9.96 7.28
CA ALA A 115 -6.39 11.23 7.99
C ALA A 115 -5.33 12.21 7.46
N GLU A 116 -4.25 11.68 6.89
CA GLU A 116 -3.11 12.46 6.40
C GLU A 116 -3.12 12.72 4.88
N ILE A 117 -4.19 12.27 4.21
CA ILE A 117 -4.47 12.51 2.78
C ILE A 117 -5.28 13.81 2.55
N LYS A 118 -5.80 14.43 3.62
CA LYS A 118 -6.58 15.67 3.56
C LYS A 118 -5.69 16.91 3.55
#